data_AF-A0AAD7D7D1-F1
#
_entry.id   AF-A0AAD7D7D1-F1
#
_cell.length_a   1.000
_cell.length_b   1.000
_cell.length_c   1.000
_cell.angle_alpha   90.00
_cell.angle_beta   90.00
_cell.angle_gamma   90.00
#
_symmetry.space_group_name_H-M   'P 1'
#
loop_
_entity.id
_entity.type
_entity.pdbx_description
1 polymer ?
#
loop_
_entity_poly.entity_id
_entity_poly.type
_entity_poly.pdbx_seq_one_letter_code
_entity_poly.pdbx_strand_id
1 'polypeptide(L)'
;MASPSSAFSPAAVLSYFDLTPAVFPWRDTRPQQIERRRAALGDLLLFDILLTSGGIRQPDTLYPPVDVESFHRLLDAIQTSQYDALKRDCLVYFLLKWYQDGREDKYRLEKCIPPQFASLADAYWHLDAGINIPRAVSILSDARLNTDYASKILQAISLSPKSMPLVLKYVRTAKPLLTEPDDIDIYTIALAESSLFEAWQFQRTFSEKNETRPRLLQKILDWCFTRVSLCGLF
;
A
#
# COMPACT_ATOMS: atom_id res chain seq x y z
N MET A 1 34.53 -25.74 -6.46
CA MET A 1 33.49 -25.65 -7.51
C MET A 1 32.66 -24.42 -7.20
N ALA A 2 32.89 -23.32 -7.92
CA ALA A 2 32.13 -22.09 -7.77
C ALA A 2 30.80 -22.26 -8.52
N SER A 3 29.68 -22.18 -7.82
CA SER A 3 28.35 -22.11 -8.42
C SER A 3 28.28 -20.89 -9.35
N PRO A 4 27.64 -20.98 -10.52
CA PRO A 4 27.46 -19.81 -11.36
C PRO A 4 26.46 -18.90 -10.65
N SER A 5 26.93 -17.74 -10.19
CA SER A 5 26.08 -16.63 -9.80
C SER A 5 25.10 -16.40 -10.95
N SER A 6 23.81 -16.68 -10.74
CA SER A 6 22.77 -16.43 -11.72
C SER A 6 22.66 -14.92 -11.90
N ALA A 7 23.49 -14.36 -12.78
CA ALA A 7 23.46 -12.96 -13.12
C ALA A 7 22.07 -12.65 -13.65
N PHE A 8 21.35 -11.80 -12.92
CA PHE A 8 20.10 -11.24 -13.34
C PHE A 8 20.34 -10.55 -14.70
N SER A 9 19.76 -11.08 -15.78
CA SER A 9 19.88 -10.50 -17.12
C SER A 9 18.67 -9.62 -17.41
N PRO A 10 18.85 -8.36 -17.82
CA PRO A 10 17.75 -7.46 -18.19
C PRO A 10 16.81 -8.05 -19.25
N ALA A 11 17.40 -8.72 -20.24
CA ALA A 11 16.67 -9.37 -21.33
C ALA A 11 15.78 -10.53 -20.83
N ALA A 12 16.21 -11.24 -19.77
CA ALA A 12 15.46 -12.34 -19.18
C ALA A 12 14.27 -11.84 -18.33
N VAL A 13 14.32 -10.62 -17.81
CA VAL A 13 13.17 -10.05 -17.09
C VAL A 13 12.16 -9.44 -18.05
N LEU A 14 12.62 -8.81 -19.13
CA LEU A 14 11.74 -8.26 -20.16
C LEU A 14 10.85 -9.34 -20.81
N SER A 15 11.30 -10.59 -20.90
CA SER A 15 10.49 -11.68 -21.48
C SER A 15 9.21 -12.03 -20.72
N TYR A 16 9.04 -11.57 -19.47
CA TYR A 16 7.78 -11.74 -18.72
C TYR A 16 6.75 -10.65 -19.04
N PHE A 17 7.18 -9.55 -19.67
CA PHE A 17 6.35 -8.43 -20.02
C PHE A 17 5.92 -8.52 -21.47
N ASP A 18 4.60 -8.59 -21.70
CA ASP A 18 4.07 -8.42 -23.06
C ASP A 18 3.95 -6.92 -23.32
N LEU A 19 4.88 -6.41 -24.13
CA LEU A 19 5.00 -4.99 -24.47
C LEU A 19 4.22 -4.63 -25.74
N THR A 20 3.40 -5.55 -26.27
CA THR A 20 2.51 -5.21 -27.38
C THR A 20 1.50 -4.15 -26.92
N PRO A 21 1.21 -3.12 -27.74
CA PRO A 21 0.29 -2.05 -27.33
C PRO A 21 -1.10 -2.54 -26.89
N ALA A 22 -1.54 -3.70 -27.37
CA ALA A 22 -2.83 -4.29 -27.01
C ALA A 22 -2.88 -4.80 -25.56
N VAL A 23 -1.76 -5.31 -25.05
CA VAL A 23 -1.69 -6.00 -23.75
C VAL A 23 -0.95 -5.16 -22.69
N PHE A 24 -0.15 -4.19 -23.12
CA PHE A 24 0.62 -3.33 -22.22
C PHE A 24 -0.30 -2.64 -21.19
N PRO A 25 -0.06 -2.82 -19.88
CA PRO A 25 -1.03 -2.44 -18.86
C PRO A 25 -1.14 -0.92 -18.67
N TRP A 26 -0.05 -0.17 -18.79
CA TRP A 26 -0.04 1.28 -18.58
C TRP A 26 -0.43 2.06 -19.82
N ARG A 27 -1.63 1.76 -20.32
CA ARG A 27 -2.27 2.46 -21.44
C ARG A 27 -3.58 3.12 -21.01
N ASP A 28 -4.14 3.91 -21.91
CA ASP A 28 -5.43 4.58 -21.75
C ASP A 28 -5.48 5.45 -20.48
N THR A 29 -6.46 5.20 -19.60
CA THR A 29 -6.71 5.99 -18.38
C THR A 29 -5.90 5.54 -17.17
N ARG A 30 -5.11 4.45 -17.29
CA ARG A 30 -4.48 3.82 -16.13
C ARG A 30 -3.38 4.68 -15.49
N PRO A 31 -2.43 5.27 -16.25
CA PRO A 31 -1.47 6.19 -15.66
C PRO A 31 -2.14 7.34 -14.90
N GLN A 32 -3.23 7.91 -15.46
CA GLN A 32 -3.97 8.98 -14.79
C GLN A 32 -4.73 8.48 -13.54
N GLN A 33 -5.21 7.24 -13.52
CA GLN A 33 -5.81 6.64 -12.33
C GLN A 33 -4.78 6.45 -11.21
N ILE A 34 -3.58 5.96 -11.55
CA ILE A 34 -2.48 5.81 -10.59
C ILE A 34 -2.07 7.19 -10.05
N GLU A 35 -1.99 8.21 -10.91
CA GLU A 35 -1.65 9.57 -10.48
C GLU A 35 -2.72 10.18 -9.57
N ARG A 36 -4.01 10.02 -9.91
CA ARG A 36 -5.11 10.46 -9.03
C ARG A 36 -5.06 9.75 -7.68
N ARG A 37 -4.70 8.46 -7.69
CA ARG A 37 -4.56 7.67 -6.47
C ARG A 37 -3.37 8.12 -5.64
N ARG A 38 -2.24 8.47 -6.27
CA ARG A 38 -1.07 9.10 -5.64
C ARG A 38 -1.46 10.42 -4.97
N ALA A 39 -2.14 11.32 -5.68
CA ALA A 39 -2.61 12.58 -5.12
C ALA A 39 -3.53 12.38 -3.90
N ALA A 40 -4.46 11.42 -3.97
CA ALA A 40 -5.32 11.07 -2.84
C ALA A 40 -4.56 10.48 -1.63
N LEU A 41 -3.38 9.92 -1.88
CA LEU A 41 -2.47 9.37 -0.87
C LEU A 41 -1.39 10.37 -0.42
N GLY A 42 -1.62 11.67 -0.60
CA GLY A 42 -0.67 12.72 -0.20
C GLY A 42 0.60 12.69 -1.04
N ASP A 43 0.42 12.59 -2.36
CA ASP A 43 1.46 12.59 -3.39
C ASP A 43 2.53 11.48 -3.25
N LEU A 44 2.20 10.38 -2.55
CA LEU A 44 3.13 9.29 -2.28
C LEU A 44 2.43 7.93 -2.20
N LEU A 45 2.76 7.04 -3.12
CA LEU A 45 2.33 5.64 -3.11
C LEU A 45 3.24 4.75 -2.25
N LEU A 46 2.78 3.56 -1.87
CA LEU A 46 3.65 2.55 -1.25
C LEU A 46 4.77 2.14 -2.20
N PHE A 47 4.47 1.99 -3.48
CA PHE A 47 5.48 1.67 -4.50
C PHE A 47 6.54 2.77 -4.62
N ASP A 48 6.16 4.04 -4.50
CA ASP A 48 7.10 5.17 -4.52
C ASP A 48 8.08 5.09 -3.32
N ILE A 49 7.57 4.70 -2.14
CA ILE A 49 8.39 4.45 -0.93
C ILE A 49 9.36 3.29 -1.18
N LEU A 50 8.91 2.20 -1.80
CA LEU A 50 9.76 1.06 -2.12
C LEU A 50 10.86 1.43 -3.13
N LEU A 51 10.54 2.15 -4.20
CA LEU A 51 11.53 2.61 -5.18
C LEU A 51 12.58 3.51 -4.52
N THR A 52 12.12 4.48 -3.71
CA THR A 52 13.00 5.39 -2.96
C THR A 52 13.92 4.64 -2.01
N SER A 53 13.39 3.66 -1.30
CA SER A 53 14.15 2.82 -0.36
C SER A 53 15.20 1.95 -1.07
N GLY A 54 15.04 1.70 -2.37
CA GLY A 54 16.04 1.06 -3.25
C GLY A 54 17.10 2.01 -3.80
N GLY A 55 17.06 3.30 -3.43
CA GLY A 55 17.97 4.33 -3.93
C GLY A 55 17.56 4.95 -5.27
N ILE A 56 16.36 4.64 -5.78
CA ILE A 56 15.83 5.26 -7.00
C ILE A 56 15.28 6.63 -6.62
N ARG A 57 15.92 7.68 -7.12
CA ARG A 57 15.53 9.07 -6.85
C ARG A 57 14.35 9.45 -7.75
N GLN A 58 13.42 10.26 -7.23
CA GLN A 58 12.26 10.79 -7.97
C GLN A 58 11.36 9.71 -8.59
N PRO A 59 10.81 8.78 -7.77
CA PRO A 59 9.99 7.67 -8.25
C PRO A 59 8.75 8.12 -9.05
N ASP A 60 8.20 9.29 -8.71
CA ASP A 60 7.08 9.95 -9.38
C ASP A 60 7.33 10.25 -10.86
N THR A 61 8.60 10.43 -11.25
CA THR A 61 8.99 10.69 -12.65
C THR A 61 9.14 9.41 -13.48
N LEU A 62 9.27 8.25 -12.82
CA LEU A 62 9.50 6.95 -13.45
C LEU A 62 8.24 6.07 -13.44
N TYR A 63 7.40 6.23 -12.43
CA TYR A 63 6.18 5.45 -12.25
C TYR A 63 4.97 6.38 -12.09
N PRO A 64 3.82 6.08 -12.73
CA PRO A 64 3.61 5.01 -13.70
C PRO A 64 4.31 5.30 -15.04
N PRO A 65 4.79 4.28 -15.77
CA PRO A 65 5.23 4.48 -17.14
C PRO A 65 4.05 4.88 -18.03
N VAL A 66 4.30 5.68 -19.06
CA VAL A 66 3.27 6.17 -20.00
C VAL A 66 3.33 5.48 -21.36
N ASP A 67 4.43 4.78 -21.62
CA ASP A 67 4.72 4.07 -22.86
C ASP A 67 5.77 2.96 -22.59
N VAL A 68 6.11 2.23 -23.64
CA VAL A 68 7.09 1.14 -23.56
C VAL A 68 8.50 1.65 -23.25
N GLU A 69 8.88 2.84 -23.71
CA GLU A 69 10.23 3.40 -23.48
C GLU A 69 10.43 3.83 -22.02
N SER A 70 9.46 4.54 -21.44
CA SER A 70 9.40 4.88 -20.02
C SER A 70 9.35 3.63 -19.13
N PHE A 71 8.68 2.56 -19.57
CA PHE A 71 8.72 1.28 -18.87
C PHE A 71 10.12 0.66 -18.86
N HIS A 72 10.86 0.69 -19.98
CA HIS A 72 12.25 0.24 -20.00
C HIS A 72 13.12 1.06 -19.04
N ARG A 73 12.94 2.38 -18.98
CA ARG A 73 13.66 3.24 -18.02
C ARG A 73 13.34 2.88 -16.57
N LEU A 74 12.08 2.61 -16.24
CA LEU A 74 11.68 2.16 -14.90
C LEU A 74 12.33 0.81 -14.54
N LEU A 75 12.31 -0.15 -15.47
CA LEU A 75 12.95 -1.45 -15.23
C LEU A 75 14.46 -1.31 -15.05
N ASP A 76 15.14 -0.52 -15.88
CA ASP A 76 16.58 -0.27 -15.76
C ASP A 76 16.94 0.38 -14.42
N ALA A 77 16.13 1.34 -13.95
CA ALA A 77 16.28 1.95 -12.63
C ALA A 77 16.11 0.91 -11.49
N ILE A 78 15.14 0.00 -11.61
CA ILE A 78 14.97 -1.10 -10.65
C ILE A 78 16.18 -2.03 -10.67
N GLN A 79 16.74 -2.33 -11.83
CA GLN A 79 17.87 -3.25 -11.98
C GLN A 79 19.16 -2.69 -11.39
N THR A 80 19.40 -1.40 -11.62
CA THR A 80 20.59 -0.67 -11.15
C THR A 80 20.44 -0.14 -9.71
N SER A 81 19.30 -0.42 -9.06
CA SER A 81 19.03 -0.04 -7.67
C SER A 81 19.98 -0.72 -6.68
N GLN A 82 20.05 -0.14 -5.47
CA GLN A 82 20.89 -0.62 -4.36
C GLN A 82 20.35 -1.89 -3.69
N TYR A 83 19.20 -2.38 -4.14
CA TYR A 83 18.59 -3.56 -3.59
C TYR A 83 19.34 -4.85 -3.91
N ASP A 84 19.17 -5.85 -3.07
CA ASP A 84 19.54 -7.22 -3.39
C ASP A 84 18.63 -7.79 -4.50
N ALA A 85 18.98 -8.97 -5.03
CA ALA A 85 18.22 -9.60 -6.10
C ALA A 85 16.74 -9.85 -5.71
N LEU A 86 16.50 -10.30 -4.49
CA LEU A 86 15.16 -10.62 -4.01
C LEU A 86 14.25 -9.39 -3.99
N LYS A 87 14.72 -8.27 -3.43
CA LYS A 87 13.92 -7.04 -3.38
C LYS A 87 13.67 -6.48 -4.77
N ARG A 88 14.64 -6.55 -5.69
CA ARG A 88 14.41 -6.21 -7.11
C ARG A 88 13.35 -7.09 -7.75
N ASP A 89 13.43 -8.41 -7.55
CA ASP A 89 12.42 -9.35 -8.06
C ASP A 89 11.02 -9.05 -7.46
N CYS A 90 10.92 -8.59 -6.22
CA CYS A 90 9.65 -8.16 -5.63
C CYS A 90 9.06 -6.91 -6.31
N LEU A 91 9.89 -5.94 -6.70
CA LEU A 91 9.45 -4.77 -7.47
C LEU A 91 8.96 -5.17 -8.86
N VAL A 92 9.67 -6.08 -9.53
CA VAL A 92 9.24 -6.62 -10.83
C VAL A 92 7.93 -7.41 -10.70
N TYR A 93 7.81 -8.24 -9.65
CA TYR A 93 6.58 -8.96 -9.33
C TYR A 93 5.40 -7.99 -9.15
N PHE A 94 5.59 -6.90 -8.41
CA PHE A 94 4.57 -5.84 -8.26
C PHE A 94 4.14 -5.25 -9.62
N LEU A 95 5.09 -5.00 -10.52
CA LEU A 95 4.79 -4.50 -11.87
C LEU A 95 4.00 -5.50 -12.71
N LEU A 96 4.34 -6.80 -12.63
CA LEU A 96 3.63 -7.86 -13.36
C LEU A 96 2.16 -7.98 -12.95
N LYS A 97 1.81 -7.66 -11.69
CA LYS A 97 0.42 -7.68 -11.22
C LYS A 97 -0.51 -6.76 -12.00
N TRP A 98 0.01 -5.72 -12.65
CA TRP A 98 -0.81 -4.83 -13.48
C TRP A 98 -1.40 -5.50 -14.72
N TYR A 99 -0.88 -6.65 -15.16
CA TYR A 99 -1.48 -7.45 -16.23
C TYR A 99 -2.76 -8.17 -15.78
N GLN A 100 -2.87 -8.50 -14.48
CA GLN A 100 -4.04 -9.18 -13.89
C GLN A 100 -4.41 -10.52 -14.57
N ASP A 101 -3.42 -11.22 -15.13
CA ASP A 101 -3.60 -12.50 -15.84
C ASP A 101 -2.88 -13.68 -15.16
N GLY A 102 -2.28 -13.46 -13.98
CA GLY A 102 -1.61 -14.49 -13.20
C GLY A 102 -0.17 -14.76 -13.62
N ARG A 103 0.41 -14.01 -14.58
CA ARG A 103 1.80 -14.20 -14.99
C ARG A 103 2.81 -13.96 -13.87
N GLU A 104 2.43 -13.17 -12.86
CA GLU A 104 3.27 -12.91 -11.70
C GLU A 104 3.55 -14.19 -10.89
N ASP A 105 2.66 -15.19 -10.91
CA ASP A 105 2.84 -16.45 -10.19
C ASP A 105 3.96 -17.30 -10.79
N LYS A 106 4.04 -17.34 -12.13
CA LYS A 106 5.15 -18.00 -12.83
C LYS A 106 6.47 -17.34 -12.47
N TYR A 107 6.52 -16.02 -12.51
CA TYR A 107 7.71 -15.26 -12.15
C TYR A 107 8.14 -15.50 -10.70
N ARG A 108 7.18 -15.48 -9.77
CA ARG A 108 7.40 -15.78 -8.34
C ARG A 108 8.06 -17.13 -8.12
N LEU A 109 7.59 -18.18 -8.81
CA LEU A 109 8.14 -19.52 -8.71
C LEU A 109 9.55 -19.62 -9.32
N GLU A 110 9.75 -19.06 -10.51
CA GLU A 110 11.04 -19.12 -11.22
C GLU A 110 12.13 -18.30 -10.53
N LYS A 111 11.77 -17.19 -9.88
CA LYS A 111 12.69 -16.37 -9.07
C LYS A 111 12.76 -16.80 -7.61
N CYS A 112 12.05 -17.85 -7.22
CA CYS A 112 12.00 -18.35 -5.84
C CYS A 112 11.67 -17.25 -4.82
N ILE A 113 10.79 -16.31 -5.16
CA ILE A 113 10.38 -15.22 -4.25
C ILE A 113 9.62 -15.86 -3.08
N PRO A 114 10.09 -15.71 -1.82
CA PRO A 114 9.43 -16.35 -0.70
C PRO A 114 8.00 -15.83 -0.51
N PRO A 115 7.05 -16.66 -0.06
CA PRO A 115 5.64 -16.30 0.02
C PRO A 115 5.35 -15.03 0.82
N GLN A 116 6.11 -14.74 1.89
CA GLN A 116 5.92 -13.54 2.69
C GLN A 116 6.23 -12.25 1.90
N PHE A 117 7.23 -12.26 1.02
CA PHE A 117 7.58 -11.10 0.20
C PHE A 117 6.56 -10.88 -0.92
N ALA A 118 6.15 -11.96 -1.58
CA ALA A 118 5.10 -11.89 -2.60
C ALA A 118 3.76 -11.41 -2.01
N SER A 119 3.39 -11.91 -0.83
CA SER A 119 2.16 -11.49 -0.13
C SER A 119 2.21 -10.01 0.27
N LEU A 120 3.35 -9.53 0.77
CA LEU A 120 3.51 -8.12 1.09
C LEU A 120 3.41 -7.24 -0.17
N ALA A 121 4.04 -7.64 -1.27
CA ALA A 121 3.92 -6.96 -2.56
C ALA A 121 2.47 -6.97 -3.09
N ASP A 122 1.74 -8.08 -2.93
CA ASP A 122 0.32 -8.17 -3.27
C ASP A 122 -0.52 -7.18 -2.47
N ALA A 123 -0.29 -7.10 -1.15
CA ALA A 123 -1.00 -6.18 -0.28
C ALA A 123 -0.76 -4.72 -0.68
N TYR A 124 0.48 -4.33 -0.91
CA TYR A 124 0.82 -2.98 -1.34
C TYR A 124 0.25 -2.66 -2.72
N TRP A 125 0.26 -3.62 -3.64
CA TRP A 125 -0.34 -3.43 -4.96
C TRP A 125 -1.85 -3.19 -4.85
N HIS A 126 -2.57 -3.94 -4.01
CA HIS A 126 -3.99 -3.72 -3.78
C HIS A 126 -4.29 -2.33 -3.19
N LEU A 127 -3.46 -1.86 -2.25
CA LEU A 127 -3.60 -0.54 -1.64
C LEU A 127 -3.34 0.60 -2.63
N ASP A 128 -2.26 0.49 -3.42
CA ASP A 128 -1.86 1.48 -4.42
C ASP A 128 -2.77 1.48 -5.64
N ALA A 129 -3.26 0.31 -6.08
CA ALA A 129 -4.23 0.23 -7.17
C ALA A 129 -5.63 0.69 -6.73
N GLY A 130 -5.92 0.69 -5.43
CA GLY A 130 -7.25 0.99 -4.91
C GLY A 130 -8.27 -0.14 -5.13
N ILE A 131 -7.81 -1.36 -5.41
CA ILE A 131 -8.66 -2.50 -5.80
C ILE A 131 -8.54 -3.60 -4.76
N ASN A 132 -9.68 -4.16 -4.32
CA ASN A 132 -9.74 -5.25 -3.34
C ASN A 132 -9.00 -4.94 -2.02
N ILE A 133 -9.19 -3.73 -1.48
CA ILE A 133 -8.64 -3.30 -0.17
C ILE A 133 -8.91 -4.32 0.97
N PRO A 134 -10.10 -4.98 1.07
CA PRO A 134 -10.30 -6.02 2.08
C PRO A 134 -9.32 -7.20 1.98
N ARG A 135 -8.90 -7.56 0.77
CA ARG A 135 -7.88 -8.60 0.53
C ARG A 135 -6.52 -8.14 1.03
N ALA A 136 -6.13 -6.90 0.75
CA ALA A 136 -4.90 -6.30 1.26
C ALA A 136 -4.84 -6.38 2.80
N VAL A 137 -5.91 -5.93 3.47
CA VAL A 137 -6.00 -5.97 4.94
C VAL A 137 -5.95 -7.40 5.48
N SER A 138 -6.56 -8.36 4.77
CA SER A 138 -6.48 -9.77 5.16
C SER A 138 -5.07 -10.33 5.09
N ILE A 139 -4.29 -9.93 4.07
CA ILE A 139 -2.89 -10.33 3.93
C ILE A 139 -2.05 -9.68 5.04
N LEU A 140 -2.21 -8.37 5.24
CA LEU A 140 -1.49 -7.60 6.28
C LEU A 140 -1.82 -8.02 7.71
N SER A 141 -2.88 -8.82 7.91
CA SER A 141 -3.21 -9.40 9.21
C SER A 141 -2.29 -10.57 9.60
N ASP A 142 -1.44 -11.05 8.69
CA ASP A 142 -0.43 -12.08 9.00
C ASP A 142 0.73 -11.45 9.78
N ALA A 143 0.87 -11.85 11.05
CA ALA A 143 1.89 -11.33 11.96
C ALA A 143 3.35 -11.62 11.52
N ARG A 144 3.56 -12.46 10.52
CA ARG A 144 4.89 -12.74 9.96
C ARG A 144 5.32 -11.68 8.93
N LEU A 145 4.40 -10.85 8.46
CA LEU A 145 4.71 -9.79 7.52
C LEU A 145 5.23 -8.56 8.27
N ASN A 146 6.28 -7.96 7.74
CA ASN A 146 6.75 -6.68 8.23
C ASN A 146 5.85 -5.56 7.67
N THR A 147 5.30 -4.72 8.56
CA THR A 147 4.39 -3.62 8.22
C THR A 147 4.97 -2.26 8.65
N ASP A 148 6.15 -1.92 8.14
CA ASP A 148 6.87 -0.68 8.48
C ASP A 148 6.12 0.60 8.07
N TYR A 149 5.23 0.52 7.07
CA TYR A 149 4.54 1.69 6.49
C TYR A 149 3.10 1.87 7.00
N ALA A 150 2.91 1.72 8.31
CA ALA A 150 1.58 1.72 8.94
C ALA A 150 0.72 2.94 8.58
N SER A 151 1.28 4.14 8.63
CA SER A 151 0.55 5.38 8.31
C SER A 151 0.04 5.39 6.88
N LYS A 152 0.90 4.98 5.93
CA LYS A 152 0.52 4.92 4.51
C LYS A 152 -0.54 3.84 4.25
N ILE A 153 -0.43 2.70 4.92
CA ILE A 153 -1.44 1.63 4.87
C ILE A 153 -2.78 2.13 5.40
N LEU A 154 -2.80 2.81 6.55
CA LEU A 154 -4.02 3.37 7.14
C LEU A 154 -4.67 4.41 6.23
N GLN A 155 -3.86 5.31 5.65
CA GLN A 155 -4.34 6.29 4.68
C GLN A 155 -5.00 5.59 3.47
N ALA A 156 -4.34 4.56 2.91
CA ALA A 156 -4.88 3.82 1.77
C ALA A 156 -6.16 3.05 2.06
N ILE A 157 -6.30 2.49 3.27
CA ILE A 157 -7.54 1.86 3.74
C ILE A 157 -8.64 2.92 3.90
N SER A 158 -8.30 4.11 4.41
CA SER A 158 -9.24 5.19 4.70
C SER A 158 -9.95 5.72 3.45
N LEU A 159 -9.29 5.65 2.29
CA LEU A 159 -9.86 6.00 0.99
C LEU A 159 -10.87 4.97 0.44
N SER A 160 -10.99 3.79 1.05
CA SER A 160 -11.92 2.74 0.60
C SER A 160 -13.37 3.05 0.97
N PRO A 161 -14.37 2.66 0.16
CA PRO A 161 -15.72 2.53 0.67
C PRO A 161 -15.73 1.54 1.83
N LYS A 162 -16.43 1.88 2.92
CA LYS A 162 -16.46 1.09 4.18
C LYS A 162 -15.07 0.89 4.81
N SER A 163 -14.30 1.97 4.91
CA SER A 163 -12.95 1.95 5.48
C SER A 163 -12.90 1.60 6.97
N MET A 164 -13.86 2.04 7.79
CA MET A 164 -13.76 1.89 9.26
C MET A 164 -13.66 0.45 9.76
N PRO A 165 -14.48 -0.52 9.31
CA PRO A 165 -14.29 -1.93 9.68
C PRO A 165 -12.92 -2.49 9.26
N LEU A 166 -12.38 -2.02 8.13
CA LEU A 166 -11.08 -2.44 7.63
C LEU A 166 -9.92 -1.86 8.45
N VAL A 167 -10.02 -0.59 8.86
CA VAL A 167 -9.10 0.05 9.80
C VAL A 167 -9.06 -0.73 11.11
N LEU A 168 -10.23 -1.02 11.70
CA LEU A 168 -10.31 -1.79 12.93
C LEU A 168 -9.68 -3.18 12.78
N LYS A 169 -9.96 -3.87 11.67
CA LYS A 169 -9.37 -5.19 11.40
C LYS A 169 -7.85 -5.07 11.35
N TYR A 170 -7.30 -4.16 10.55
CA TYR A 170 -5.86 -3.97 10.41
C TYR A 170 -5.19 -3.64 11.75
N VAL A 171 -5.69 -2.63 12.47
CA VAL A 171 -5.06 -2.21 13.73
C VAL A 171 -5.12 -3.30 14.80
N ARG A 172 -6.22 -4.05 14.89
CA ARG A 172 -6.38 -5.13 15.88
C ARG A 172 -5.53 -6.37 15.58
N THR A 173 -5.33 -6.70 14.30
CA THR A 173 -4.59 -7.91 13.91
C THR A 173 -3.09 -7.64 13.74
N ALA A 174 -2.72 -6.60 12.99
CA ALA A 174 -1.34 -6.26 12.71
C ALA A 174 -0.67 -5.50 13.87
N LYS A 175 -1.46 -4.85 14.74
CA LYS A 175 -0.98 -4.06 15.88
C LYS A 175 0.16 -3.10 15.51
N PRO A 176 -0.01 -2.28 14.45
CA PRO A 176 1.01 -1.32 14.07
C PRO A 176 1.24 -0.31 15.19
N LEU A 177 2.45 0.25 15.25
CA LEU A 177 2.73 1.37 16.13
C LEU A 177 2.04 2.62 15.56
N LEU A 178 1.10 3.20 16.32
CA LEU A 178 0.38 4.42 15.95
C LEU A 178 1.00 5.62 16.67
N THR A 179 1.87 6.35 15.98
CA THR A 179 2.52 7.58 16.49
C THR A 179 1.94 8.84 15.86
N GLU A 180 1.58 8.77 14.57
CA GLU A 180 1.16 9.95 13.84
C GLU A 180 -0.24 10.42 14.29
N PRO A 181 -0.45 11.73 14.50
CA PRO A 181 -1.73 12.27 14.95
C PRO A 181 -2.92 11.85 14.05
N ASP A 182 -2.70 11.79 12.74
CA ASP A 182 -3.71 11.42 11.74
C ASP A 182 -4.09 9.93 11.82
N ASP A 183 -3.11 9.06 12.06
CA ASP A 183 -3.34 7.62 12.23
C ASP A 183 -4.19 7.33 13.47
N ILE A 184 -3.86 8.03 14.57
CA ILE A 184 -4.61 7.96 15.83
C ILE A 184 -6.04 8.47 15.63
N ASP A 185 -6.24 9.52 14.84
CA ASP A 185 -7.57 10.06 14.51
C ASP A 185 -8.40 9.07 13.69
N ILE A 186 -7.81 8.51 12.63
CA ILE A 186 -8.43 7.48 11.78
C ILE A 186 -8.91 6.32 12.64
N TYR A 187 -8.04 5.81 13.52
CA TYR A 187 -8.40 4.70 14.40
C TYR A 187 -9.49 5.10 15.42
N THR A 188 -9.42 6.30 16.00
CA THR A 188 -10.41 6.79 16.97
C THR A 188 -11.80 6.91 16.34
N ILE A 189 -11.89 7.45 15.12
CA ILE A 189 -13.15 7.54 14.37
C ILE A 189 -13.68 6.14 14.04
N ALA A 190 -12.79 5.23 13.63
CA ALA A 190 -13.17 3.84 13.36
C ALA A 190 -13.73 3.14 14.61
N LEU A 191 -13.12 3.38 15.78
CA LEU A 191 -13.64 2.91 17.06
C LEU A 191 -15.01 3.53 17.35
N ALA A 192 -15.17 4.85 17.17
CA ALA A 192 -16.42 5.53 17.47
C ALA A 192 -17.58 5.06 16.57
N GLU A 193 -17.28 4.66 15.33
CA GLU A 193 -18.25 4.00 14.45
C GLU A 193 -18.71 2.63 14.97
N SER A 194 -17.79 1.82 15.50
CA SER A 194 -18.11 0.48 15.98
C SER A 194 -18.68 0.47 17.40
N SER A 195 -18.12 1.30 18.29
CA SER A 195 -18.46 1.39 19.70
C SER A 195 -17.92 2.70 20.29
N LEU A 196 -18.83 3.62 20.61
CA LEU A 196 -18.49 4.87 21.30
C LEU A 196 -17.71 4.62 22.61
N PHE A 197 -18.04 3.54 23.31
CA PHE A 197 -17.35 3.17 24.54
C PHE A 197 -15.87 2.83 24.29
N GLU A 198 -15.55 2.10 23.23
CA GLU A 198 -14.16 1.76 22.91
C GLU A 198 -13.36 3.01 22.54
N ALA A 199 -13.95 3.92 21.74
CA ALA A 199 -13.31 5.20 21.43
C ALA A 199 -13.06 6.03 22.69
N TRP A 200 -14.04 6.05 23.60
CA TRP A 200 -13.91 6.76 24.88
C TRP A 200 -12.84 6.15 25.78
N GLN A 201 -12.69 4.83 25.82
CA GLN A 201 -11.58 4.20 26.55
C GLN A 201 -10.24 4.50 25.89
N PHE A 202 -10.18 4.49 24.56
CA PHE A 202 -8.94 4.73 23.82
C PHE A 202 -8.35 6.11 24.12
N GLN A 203 -9.14 7.20 24.11
CA GLN A 203 -8.60 8.53 24.46
C GLN A 203 -8.03 8.61 25.88
N ARG A 204 -8.52 7.79 26.83
CA ARG A 204 -8.02 7.76 28.21
C ARG A 204 -6.67 7.05 28.36
N THR A 205 -6.20 6.35 27.32
CA THR A 205 -4.85 5.78 27.31
C THR A 205 -3.78 6.87 27.22
N PHE A 206 -4.15 8.07 26.79
CA PHE A 206 -3.30 9.25 26.77
C PHE A 206 -3.40 10.03 28.09
N SER A 207 -2.26 10.57 28.54
CA SER A 207 -2.18 11.41 29.74
C SER A 207 -3.03 12.68 29.59
N GLU A 208 -3.57 13.19 30.71
CA GLU A 208 -4.34 14.46 30.74
C GLU A 208 -3.54 15.68 30.31
N LYS A 209 -2.21 15.61 30.45
CA LYS A 209 -1.30 16.68 30.03
C LYS A 209 -0.97 16.63 28.53
N ASN A 210 -1.39 15.59 27.83
CA ASN A 210 -1.11 15.41 26.40
C ASN A 210 -2.27 15.96 25.57
N GLU A 211 -1.98 16.91 24.69
CA GLU A 211 -2.92 17.55 23.74
C GLU A 211 -3.67 16.54 22.84
N THR A 212 -3.16 15.32 22.71
CA THR A 212 -3.85 14.23 22.00
C THR A 212 -5.22 13.94 22.64
N ARG A 213 -5.30 13.89 23.97
CA ARG A 213 -6.54 13.52 24.67
C ARG A 213 -7.71 14.49 24.39
N PRO A 214 -7.58 15.82 24.58
CA PRO A 214 -8.66 16.75 24.25
C PRO A 214 -9.00 16.75 22.74
N ARG A 215 -8.01 16.59 21.85
CA ARG A 215 -8.25 16.46 20.40
C ARG A 215 -9.11 15.24 20.05
N LEU A 216 -8.80 14.08 20.63
CA LEU A 216 -9.58 12.86 20.39
C LEU A 216 -10.99 12.96 20.97
N LEU A 217 -11.14 13.57 22.15
CA LEU A 217 -12.46 13.85 22.73
C LEU A 217 -13.31 14.71 21.79
N GLN A 218 -12.74 15.78 21.23
CA GLN A 218 -13.43 16.62 20.26
C GLN A 218 -13.86 15.81 19.04
N LYS A 219 -12.97 15.00 18.45
CA LYS A 219 -13.29 14.13 17.30
C LYS A 219 -14.44 13.15 17.59
N ILE A 220 -14.44 12.55 18.79
CA ILE A 220 -15.51 11.62 19.22
C ILE A 220 -16.84 12.36 19.32
N LEU A 221 -16.85 13.54 19.94
CA LEU A 221 -18.06 14.36 20.08
C LEU A 221 -18.58 14.83 18.72
N ASP A 222 -17.70 15.36 17.87
CA ASP A 222 -18.03 15.79 16.51
C ASP A 222 -18.66 14.66 15.69
N TRP A 223 -18.11 13.45 15.82
CA TRP A 223 -18.65 12.25 15.17
C TRP A 223 -20.07 11.91 15.66
N CYS A 224 -20.33 11.99 16.97
CA CYS A 224 -21.66 11.77 17.52
C CYS A 224 -22.68 12.77 16.97
N PHE A 225 -22.35 14.05 16.91
CA PHE A 225 -23.29 15.08 16.47
C PHE A 225 -23.51 15.11 14.95
N THR A 226 -22.49 14.80 14.14
CA THR A 226 -22.63 14.71 12.68
C THR A 226 -23.48 13.53 12.23
N ARG A 227 -23.45 12.39 12.94
CA ARG A 227 -24.35 11.26 12.64
C ARG A 227 -25.80 11.53 12.99
N VAL A 228 -26.06 12.20 14.12
CA VAL A 228 -27.42 12.52 14.57
C VAL A 228 -28.14 13.41 13.56
N SER A 229 -27.43 14.37 12.94
CA SER A 229 -27.99 15.24 11.89
C SER A 229 -28.34 14.51 10.59
N LEU A 230 -27.68 13.39 10.26
CA LEU A 230 -27.99 12.56 9.09
C LEU A 230 -29.14 11.57 9.35
N CYS A 231 -29.40 11.24 10.62
CA CYS A 231 -30.51 10.36 11.03
C CYS A 231 -31.84 11.10 11.27
N GLY A 232 -31.84 12.44 11.33
CA GLY A 232 -33.05 13.26 11.53
C GLY A 232 -33.79 13.69 10.25
N LEU A 233 -33.44 13.11 9.09
CA LEU A 233 -34.02 13.42 7.77
C LEU A 233 -34.85 12.26 7.17
N PHE A 234 -35.31 11.31 7.99
CA PHE A 234 -36.29 10.29 7.59
C PHE A 234 -37.48 10.29 8.54
#